data_AF-A0A1F9D7R2-F1
#
_entry.id   AF-A0A1F9D7R2-F1
#
_cell.length_a   1.000
_cell.length_b   1.000
_cell.length_c   1.000
_cell.angle_alpha   90.00
_cell.angle_beta   90.00
_cell.angle_gamma   90.00
#
_symmetry.space_group_name_H-M   'P 1'
#
loop_
_entity.id
_entity.type
_entity.pdbx_description
1 polymer ?
#
loop_
_entity_poly.entity_id
_entity_poly.type
_entity_poly.pdbx_seq_one_letter_code
_entity_poly.pdbx_strand_id
1 'polypeptide(L)'
;MQFFFGLAFLVVIVLAIFAIQNSTAPTVTMRFLFWQFETSFVYAILGSIGSGMAIILLLWIPSAIKGSFRSKNLRKEIEVLGREIDHEKEANKSREP
;
A
#
# COMPACT_ATOMS: atom_id res chain seq x y z
N MET A 1 10.40 1.90 -16.78
CA MET A 1 10.24 0.61 -16.09
C MET A 1 11.56 -0.12 -15.87
N GLN A 2 12.38 -0.38 -16.89
CA GLN A 2 13.67 -1.08 -16.74
C GLN A 2 14.66 -0.38 -15.78
N PHE A 3 14.68 0.95 -15.75
CA PHE A 3 15.50 1.72 -14.80
C PHE A 3 15.20 1.39 -13.33
N PHE A 4 13.93 1.24 -12.95
CA PHE A 4 13.54 0.90 -11.58
C PHE A 4 14.01 -0.50 -11.19
N PHE A 5 13.99 -1.47 -12.12
CA PHE A 5 14.53 -2.80 -11.88
C PHE A 5 16.05 -2.77 -11.66
N GLY A 6 16.78 -1.99 -12.46
CA GLY A 6 18.22 -1.79 -12.26
C GLY A 6 18.54 -1.18 -10.90
N LEU A 7 17.79 -0.15 -10.50
CA LEU A 7 17.96 0.50 -9.19
C LEU A 7 17.61 -0.45 -8.04
N ALA A 8 16.51 -1.19 -8.14
CA ALA A 8 16.10 -2.17 -7.13
C ALA A 8 17.16 -3.27 -6.98
N PHE A 9 17.71 -3.76 -8.09
CA PHE A 9 18.78 -4.75 -8.06
C PHE A 9 20.05 -4.21 -7.38
N LEU A 10 20.43 -2.97 -7.67
CA LEU A 10 21.56 -2.32 -7.00
C LEU A 10 21.34 -2.22 -5.49
N VAL A 11 20.14 -1.82 -5.06
CA VAL A 11 19.77 -1.77 -3.64
C VAL A 11 19.89 -3.16 -2.98
N VAL A 12 19.41 -4.21 -3.66
CA VAL A 12 19.52 -5.59 -3.15
C VAL A 12 20.98 -6.02 -2.98
N ILE A 13 21.85 -5.70 -3.93
CA ILE A 13 23.29 -6.00 -3.82
C ILE A 13 23.90 -5.28 -2.61
N VAL A 14 23.62 -3.98 -2.46
CA VAL A 14 24.12 -3.19 -1.33
C VAL A 14 23.66 -3.78 0.00
N LEU A 15 22.37 -4.16 0.11
CA LEU A 15 21.82 -4.80 1.31
C LEU A 15 22.47 -6.17 1.59
N ALA A 16 22.76 -6.97 0.57
CA ALA A 16 23.42 -8.26 0.72
C ALA A 16 24.86 -8.10 1.23
N ILE A 17 25.63 -7.19 0.63
CA ILE A 17 26.99 -6.86 1.08
C ILE A 17 26.96 -6.37 2.52
N PHE A 18 26.05 -5.45 2.83
CA PHE A 18 25.85 -4.93 4.17
C PHE A 18 25.54 -6.04 5.18
N ALA A 19 24.63 -6.96 4.86
CA ALA A 19 24.29 -8.08 5.74
C ALA A 19 25.49 -9.00 5.99
N ILE A 20 26.27 -9.33 4.96
CA ILE A 20 27.48 -10.16 5.09
C ILE A 20 28.51 -9.46 5.97
N GLN A 21 28.82 -8.19 5.69
CA GLN A 21 29.82 -7.43 6.44
C GLN A 21 29.46 -7.26 7.92
N ASN A 22 28.18 -7.17 8.23
CA ASN A 22 27.69 -6.97 9.60
C ASN A 22 27.24 -8.28 10.29
N SER A 23 27.39 -9.43 9.64
CA SER A 23 26.92 -10.72 10.17
C SER A 23 27.68 -11.22 11.40
N THR A 24 28.95 -10.83 11.54
CA THR A 24 29.82 -11.18 12.67
C THR A 24 30.04 -10.02 13.65
N ALA A 25 29.42 -8.87 13.38
CA ALA A 25 29.53 -7.72 14.25
C ALA A 25 28.88 -8.01 15.62
N PRO A 26 29.42 -7.45 16.72
CA PRO A 26 28.81 -7.55 18.03
C PRO A 26 27.36 -7.05 18.04
N THR A 27 26.56 -7.57 18.96
CA THR A 27 25.20 -7.09 19.19
C THR A 27 25.20 -5.63 19.61
N VAL A 28 24.22 -4.88 19.12
CA VAL A 28 24.00 -3.49 19.48
C VAL A 28 22.84 -3.44 20.47
N THR A 29 23.05 -2.77 21.60
CA THR A 29 21.99 -2.50 22.57
C THR A 29 21.12 -1.34 22.06
N MET A 30 19.85 -1.62 21.79
CA MET A 30 18.87 -0.60 21.42
C MET A 30 18.00 -0.27 22.64
N ARG A 31 17.82 1.04 22.90
CA ARG A 31 16.93 1.56 23.94
C ARG A 31 15.80 2.34 23.26
N PHE A 32 14.56 1.92 23.49
CA PHE A 32 13.37 2.56 22.95
C PHE A 32 12.33 2.73 24.05
N LEU A 33 12.11 3.97 24.48
CA LEU A 33 11.21 4.33 25.56
C LEU A 33 11.55 3.52 26.85
N PHE A 34 10.74 2.52 27.21
CA PHE A 34 10.96 1.64 28.37
C PHE A 34 11.56 0.27 28.00
N TRP A 35 11.81 0.01 26.71
CA TRP A 35 12.36 -1.24 26.23
C TRP A 35 13.87 -1.12 25.98
N GLN A 36 14.59 -2.15 26.41
CA GLN A 36 15.99 -2.37 26.08
C GLN A 36 16.13 -3.78 25.50
N PHE A 37 16.74 -3.89 24.33
CA PHE A 37 17.03 -5.19 23.73
C PHE A 37 18.38 -5.16 23.01
N GLU A 38 19.05 -6.30 23.00
CA GLU A 38 20.26 -6.50 22.22
C GLU A 38 19.91 -7.20 20.92
N THR A 39 20.35 -6.65 19.81
CA THR A 39 20.07 -7.22 18.51
C THR A 39 21.23 -6.95 17.55
N SER A 40 21.35 -7.73 16.49
CA SER A 40 22.31 -7.39 15.44
C SER A 40 21.80 -6.16 14.67
N PHE A 41 22.74 -5.40 14.10
CA PHE A 41 22.39 -4.23 13.31
C PHE A 41 21.46 -4.57 12.12
N VAL A 42 21.64 -5.76 11.55
CA VAL A 42 20.79 -6.29 10.47
C VAL A 42 19.35 -6.47 10.94
N TYR A 43 19.12 -7.09 12.10
CA TYR A 43 17.77 -7.30 12.62
C TYR A 43 17.09 -6.00 13.06
N ALA A 44 17.84 -5.04 13.59
CA ALA A 44 17.31 -3.72 13.91
C ALA A 44 16.75 -3.00 12.66
N ILE A 45 17.49 -3.03 11.55
CA ILE A 45 17.06 -2.40 10.29
C ILE A 45 15.87 -3.15 9.69
N LEU A 46 15.93 -4.49 9.60
CA LEU A 46 14.82 -5.28 9.08
C LEU A 46 13.54 -5.09 9.91
N GLY A 47 13.67 -5.11 11.24
CA GLY A 47 12.54 -4.90 12.16
C GLY A 47 11.93 -3.51 12.02
N SER A 48 12.74 -2.46 11.93
CA SER A 48 12.25 -1.08 11.77
C SER A 48 11.54 -0.88 10.43
N ILE A 49 12.12 -1.32 9.31
CA ILE A 49 11.48 -1.26 7.99
C ILE A 49 10.16 -2.05 7.99
N GLY A 50 10.20 -3.29 8.50
CA GLY A 50 9.02 -4.14 8.58
C GLY A 50 7.90 -3.52 9.42
N SER A 51 8.24 -2.95 10.58
CA SER A 51 7.27 -2.25 11.44
C SER A 51 6.69 -1.00 10.77
N GLY A 52 7.51 -0.20 10.09
CA GLY A 52 7.06 0.98 9.36
C GLY A 52 6.08 0.61 8.26
N MET A 53 6.40 -0.42 7.47
CA MET A 53 5.51 -0.93 6.43
C MET A 53 4.21 -1.49 7.02
N ALA A 54 4.27 -2.22 8.14
CA ALA A 54 3.08 -2.71 8.83
C ALA A 54 2.18 -1.57 9.32
N ILE A 55 2.75 -0.51 9.89
CA ILE A 55 2.00 0.68 10.32
C ILE A 55 1.35 1.37 9.13
N ILE A 56 2.08 1.59 8.03
CA ILE A 56 1.54 2.22 6.82
C ILE A 56 0.37 1.40 6.26
N LEU A 57 0.52 0.08 6.16
CA LEU A 57 -0.54 -0.82 5.71
C LEU A 57 -1.76 -0.75 6.63
N LEU A 58 -1.53 -0.78 7.95
CA LEU A 58 -2.61 -0.71 8.94
C LEU A 58 -3.40 0.61 8.82
N LEU A 59 -2.72 1.73 8.63
CA LEU A 59 -3.34 3.04 8.43
C LEU A 59 -4.04 3.16 7.06
N TRP A 60 -3.59 2.42 6.05
CA TRP A 60 -4.16 2.45 4.71
C TRP A 60 -5.45 1.63 4.57
N ILE A 61 -5.58 0.52 5.30
CA ILE A 61 -6.77 -0.36 5.28
C ILE A 61 -8.12 0.39 5.37
N PRO A 62 -8.37 1.26 6.37
CA PRO A 62 -9.67 1.93 6.48
C PRO A 62 -9.97 2.84 5.28
N SER A 63 -8.94 3.48 4.70
CA SER A 63 -9.08 4.31 3.51
C SER A 63 -9.46 3.47 2.29
N ALA A 64 -8.76 2.35 2.09
CA ALA A 64 -9.04 1.41 1.00
C ALA A 64 -10.47 0.84 1.09
N ILE A 65 -10.92 0.48 2.30
CA ILE A 65 -12.28 0.00 2.53
C ILE A 65 -13.32 1.07 2.16
N LYS A 66 -13.17 2.31 2.68
CA LYS A 66 -14.09 3.42 2.35
C LYS A 66 -14.13 3.69 0.85
N GLY A 67 -12.98 3.66 0.17
CA GLY A 67 -12.88 3.79 -1.28
C GLY A 67 -13.69 2.71 -2.02
N SER A 68 -13.62 1.46 -1.56
CA SER A 68 -14.39 0.35 -2.15
C SER A 68 -15.90 0.57 -2.02
N PHE A 69 -16.38 0.95 -0.83
CA PHE A 69 -17.80 1.26 -0.62
C PHE A 69 -18.26 2.44 -1.48
N ARG A 70 -17.47 3.51 -1.54
CA ARG A 70 -17.78 4.68 -2.37
C ARG A 70 -17.89 4.30 -3.85
N SER A 71 -16.95 3.50 -4.34
CA SER A 71 -16.92 3.03 -5.73
C SER A 71 -18.14 2.17 -6.08
N LYS A 72 -18.60 1.32 -5.16
CA LYS A 72 -19.85 0.56 -5.31
C LYS A 72 -21.08 1.46 -5.37
N ASN A 73 -21.15 2.48 -4.53
CA ASN A 73 -22.28 3.41 -4.54
C ASN A 73 -22.31 4.24 -5.83
N LEU A 74 -21.17 4.75 -6.28
CA LEU A 74 -21.06 5.48 -7.56
C LEU A 74 -21.50 4.62 -8.75
N ARG A 75 -21.11 3.32 -8.78
CA ARG A 75 -21.59 2.40 -9.83
C ARG A 75 -23.10 2.24 -9.85
N LYS A 76 -23.74 2.13 -8.68
CA LYS A 76 -25.21 2.04 -8.59
C LYS A 76 -25.88 3.33 -9.07
N GLU A 77 -25.33 4.48 -8.71
CA GLU A 77 -25.85 5.78 -9.12
C GLU A 77 -25.77 5.96 -10.64
N ILE A 78 -24.64 5.58 -11.26
CA ILE A 78 -24.47 5.55 -12.72
C ILE A 78 -25.51 4.63 -13.38
N GLU A 79 -25.77 3.46 -12.82
CA GLU A 79 -26.74 2.50 -13.35
C GLU A 79 -28.18 3.02 -13.27
N VAL A 80 -28.55 3.68 -12.17
CA VAL A 80 -29.87 4.31 -11.99
C VAL A 80 -30.05 5.45 -12.98
N LEU A 81 -29.08 6.37 -13.05
CA LEU A 81 -29.11 7.50 -13.99
C LEU A 81 -29.16 7.01 -15.45
N GLY A 82 -28.44 5.94 -15.79
CA GLY A 82 -28.51 5.33 -17.11
C GLY A 82 -29.91 4.84 -17.47
N ARG A 83 -30.58 4.15 -16.53
CA ARG A 83 -31.98 3.72 -16.73
C ARG A 83 -32.95 4.89 -16.88
N GLU A 84 -32.78 5.95 -16.10
CA GLU A 84 -33.65 7.14 -16.21
C GLU A 84 -33.51 7.81 -17.58
N ILE A 85 -32.28 7.94 -18.08
CA ILE A 85 -32.03 8.48 -19.42
C ILE A 85 -32.67 7.60 -20.51
N ASP A 86 -32.57 6.28 -20.38
CA ASP A 86 -33.16 5.35 -21.35
C ASP A 86 -34.71 5.45 -21.34
N HIS A 87 -35.32 5.47 -20.16
CA HIS A 87 -36.77 5.68 -20.02
C HIS A 87 -37.23 7.03 -20.57
N GLU A 88 -36.48 8.10 -20.33
CA GLU A 88 -36.81 9.43 -20.86
C GLU A 88 -36.70 9.47 -22.39
N LYS A 89 -35.69 8.81 -22.98
CA LYS A 89 -35.56 8.66 -24.44
C LYS A 89 -36.72 7.87 -25.04
N GLU A 90 -37.12 6.77 -24.42
CA GLU A 90 -38.26 5.96 -24.87
C GLU A 90 -39.57 6.75 -24.79
N ALA A 91 -39.80 7.47 -23.69
CA ALA A 91 -40.97 8.33 -23.50
C ALA A 91 -41.02 9.48 -24.51
N ASN A 92 -39.88 10.08 -24.85
CA ASN A 92 -39.80 11.14 -25.86
C ASN A 92 -40.05 10.59 -27.28
N LYS A 93 -39.53 9.40 -27.61
CA LYS A 93 -39.75 8.74 -28.90
C LYS A 93 -41.21 8.37 -29.14
N SER A 94 -41.96 8.01 -28.10
CA SER A 94 -43.41 7.78 -28.19
C SER A 94 -44.26 9.06 -28.27
N ARG A 95 -43.66 10.24 -28.06
CA ARG A 95 -44.35 11.55 -28.14
C ARG A 95 -44.17 12.25 -29.48
N GLU A 96 -43.25 11.81 -30.33
CA GLU A 96 -43.15 12.26 -31.71
C GLU A 96 -44.18 11.51 -32.58
N PRO A 97 -45.09 12.22 -33.30
CA PRO A 97 -46.15 11.63 -34.11
C PRO A 97 -45.67 11.02 -35.43
#